data_AF-A0A529NRG3-F1
#
_entry.id   AF-A0A529NRG3-F1
#
_cell.length_a   1.000
_cell.length_b   1.000
_cell.length_c   1.000
_cell.angle_alpha   90.00
_cell.angle_beta   90.00
_cell.angle_gamma   90.00
#
_symmetry.space_group_name_H-M   'P 1'
#
loop_
_entity.id
_entity.type
_entity.pdbx_description
1 polymer ?
#
loop_
_entity_poly.entity_id
_entity_poly.type
_entity_poly.pdbx_seq_one_letter_code
_entity_poly.pdbx_strand_id
1 'polypeptide(L)'
;MAFLIGAFCSVSLAAEPARPLVDLELVLAVDVSSSMSLSEQRVQRDGYVSAFRHPDLAGAIGSGARGMIAVSYLEWAGPNYQRVVLP
;
A
#
# COMPACT_ATOMS: atom_id res chain seq x y z
N MET A 1 28.11 50.03 19.09
CA MET A 1 28.41 48.59 19.00
C MET A 1 27.10 47.83 19.12
N ALA A 2 26.49 47.46 17.99
CA ALA A 2 25.26 46.66 17.97
C ALA A 2 25.68 45.19 17.78
N PHE A 3 25.39 44.35 18.76
CA PHE A 3 25.58 42.90 18.65
C PHE A 3 24.32 42.28 18.05
N LEU A 4 24.42 41.80 16.81
CA LEU A 4 23.43 40.93 16.19
C LEU A 4 23.59 39.52 16.77
N ILE A 5 22.65 39.09 17.61
CA ILE A 5 22.56 37.70 18.05
C ILE A 5 21.86 36.93 16.93
N GLY A 6 22.65 36.21 16.12
CA GLY A 6 22.12 35.30 15.10
C GLY A 6 21.46 34.10 15.76
N ALA A 7 20.16 33.95 15.60
CA ALA A 7 19.44 32.75 15.99
C ALA A 7 19.73 31.63 14.97
N PHE A 8 20.52 30.64 15.38
CA PHE A 8 20.63 29.38 14.63
C PHE A 8 19.37 28.56 14.90
N CYS A 9 18.48 28.49 13.90
CA CYS A 9 17.38 27.54 13.90
C CYS A 9 17.93 26.18 13.48
N SER A 10 18.13 25.27 14.42
CA SER A 10 18.44 23.88 14.11
C SER A 10 17.22 23.22 13.47
N VAL A 11 17.23 23.10 12.15
CA VAL A 11 16.25 22.29 11.42
C VAL A 11 16.54 20.83 11.75
N SER A 12 15.74 20.23 12.62
CA SER A 12 15.74 18.79 12.82
C SER A 12 15.09 18.16 11.58
N LEU A 13 15.89 17.59 10.67
CA LEU A 13 15.36 16.69 9.66
C LEU A 13 14.87 15.44 10.38
N ALA A 14 13.56 15.34 10.60
CA ALA A 14 12.96 14.06 10.89
C ALA A 14 13.26 13.14 9.71
N ALA A 15 14.00 12.07 9.93
CA ALA A 15 14.19 11.03 8.93
C ALA A 15 12.81 10.40 8.69
N GLU A 16 12.27 10.59 7.48
CA GLU A 16 11.11 9.84 7.04
C GLU A 16 11.40 8.35 7.21
N PRO A 17 10.46 7.55 7.76
CA PRO A 17 10.66 6.11 7.86
C PRO A 17 11.00 5.56 6.47
N ALA A 18 12.15 4.88 6.38
CA ALA A 18 12.62 4.35 5.11
C ALA A 18 11.57 3.38 4.57
N ARG A 19 11.00 3.69 3.40
CA ARG A 19 10.11 2.76 2.71
C ARG A 19 10.89 1.47 2.43
N PRO A 20 10.36 0.30 2.81
CA PRO A 20 11.04 -0.96 2.55
C PRO A 20 11.23 -1.13 1.04
N LEU A 21 12.46 -1.44 0.63
CA LEU A 21 12.73 -1.79 -0.75
C LEU A 21 12.13 -3.16 -1.02
N VAL A 22 11.21 -3.24 -1.97
CA VAL A 22 10.49 -4.47 -2.36
C VAL A 22 10.69 -4.76 -3.85
N ASP A 23 10.44 -6.00 -4.25
CA ASP A 23 10.52 -6.42 -5.66
C ASP A 23 9.29 -5.96 -6.46
N LEU A 24 8.14 -5.79 -5.78
CA LEU A 24 6.88 -5.35 -6.37
C LEU A 24 6.07 -4.54 -5.34
N GLU A 25 5.51 -3.43 -5.79
CA GLU A 25 4.46 -2.67 -5.11
C GLU A 25 3.12 -2.95 -5.82
N LEU A 26 2.21 -3.66 -5.14
CA LEU A 26 0.92 -4.11 -5.70
C LEU A 26 -0.24 -3.37 -5.04
N VAL A 27 -1.12 -2.77 -5.84
CA VAL A 27 -2.38 -2.20 -5.35
C VAL A 27 -3.55 -3.07 -5.80
N LEU A 28 -4.27 -3.65 -4.85
CA LEU A 28 -5.56 -4.29 -5.09
C LEU A 28 -6.65 -3.22 -5.07
N ALA A 29 -6.99 -2.69 -6.25
CA ALA A 29 -8.11 -1.77 -6.43
C ALA A 29 -9.42 -2.56 -6.60
N VAL A 30 -10.23 -2.59 -5.55
CA VAL A 30 -11.44 -3.40 -5.40
C VAL A 30 -12.67 -2.55 -5.64
N ASP A 31 -13.51 -2.99 -6.58
CA ASP A 31 -14.78 -2.34 -6.88
C ASP A 31 -15.82 -2.61 -5.78
N VAL A 32 -16.31 -1.53 -5.17
CA VAL A 32 -17.38 -1.53 -4.17
C VAL A 32 -18.56 -0.65 -4.60
N SER A 33 -18.70 -0.39 -5.90
CA SER A 33 -19.80 0.38 -6.48
C SER A 33 -21.16 -0.26 -6.23
N SER A 34 -22.23 0.54 -6.39
CA SER A 34 -23.61 0.09 -6.15
C SER A 34 -24.08 -1.04 -7.07
N SER A 35 -23.40 -1.27 -8.20
CA SER A 35 -23.67 -2.42 -9.08
C SER A 35 -23.12 -3.74 -8.54
N MET A 36 -22.21 -3.70 -7.55
CA MET A 36 -21.60 -4.89 -6.96
C MET A 36 -22.43 -5.42 -5.80
N SER A 37 -23.07 -6.57 -5.99
CA SER A 37 -23.78 -7.26 -4.91
C SER A 37 -22.82 -7.80 -3.84
N LEU A 38 -23.31 -8.02 -2.62
CA LEU A 38 -22.51 -8.58 -1.53
C LEU A 38 -21.93 -9.96 -1.88
N SER A 39 -22.66 -10.77 -2.64
CA SER A 39 -22.19 -12.08 -3.11
C SER A 39 -21.04 -11.96 -4.11
N GLU A 40 -21.14 -11.04 -5.07
CA GLU A 40 -20.06 -10.81 -6.05
C GLU A 40 -18.81 -10.26 -5.38
N GLN A 41 -18.98 -9.30 -4.47
CA GLN A 41 -17.86 -8.76 -3.70
C GLN A 41 -17.19 -9.84 -2.84
N ARG A 42 -17.97 -10.79 -2.29
CA ARG A 42 -17.41 -11.91 -1.54
C ARG A 42 -16.60 -12.84 -2.44
N VAL A 43 -17.14 -13.22 -3.60
CA VAL A 43 -16.41 -14.05 -4.58
C VAL A 43 -15.10 -13.38 -4.99
N GLN A 44 -15.13 -12.07 -5.23
CA GLN A 44 -13.93 -11.31 -5.56
C GLN A 44 -12.88 -11.35 -4.44
N ARG A 45 -13.28 -11.09 -3.18
CA ARG A 45 -12.38 -11.11 -2.01
C ARG A 45 -11.84 -12.51 -1.71
N ASP A 46 -12.69 -13.54 -1.83
CA ASP A 46 -12.29 -14.94 -1.68
C ASP A 46 -11.26 -15.33 -2.76
N GLY A 47 -11.37 -14.78 -3.97
CA GLY A 47 -10.37 -14.92 -5.03
C GLY A 47 -9.00 -14.36 -4.65
N TYR A 48 -8.95 -13.17 -4.07
CA TYR A 48 -7.68 -12.59 -3.57
C TYR A 48 -7.06 -13.44 -2.46
N VAL A 49 -7.87 -13.87 -1.49
CA VAL A 49 -7.43 -14.74 -0.40
C VAL A 49 -6.88 -16.07 -0.95
N SER A 50 -7.55 -16.66 -1.93
CA SER A 50 -7.10 -17.88 -2.58
C SER A 50 -5.75 -17.68 -3.28
N ALA A 51 -5.59 -16.59 -4.04
CA ALA A 51 -4.34 -16.26 -4.70
C ALA A 51 -3.17 -16.10 -3.71
N PHE A 52 -3.38 -15.35 -2.60
CA PHE A 52 -2.35 -15.19 -1.56
C PHE A 52 -2.02 -16.45 -0.78
N ARG A 53 -2.92 -17.44 -0.76
CA ARG A 53 -2.68 -18.75 -0.14
C ARG A 53 -2.09 -19.77 -1.12
N HIS A 54 -2.01 -19.45 -2.41
CA HIS A 54 -1.52 -20.38 -3.40
C HIS A 54 0.01 -20.53 -3.29
N PRO A 55 0.55 -21.76 -3.21
CA PRO A 55 1.98 -21.99 -3.02
C PRO A 55 2.82 -21.39 -4.15
N ASP A 56 2.32 -21.40 -5.38
CA ASP A 56 3.03 -20.81 -6.53
C ASP A 56 3.25 -19.31 -6.37
N LEU A 57 2.31 -18.58 -5.77
CA LEU A 57 2.49 -17.14 -5.53
C LEU A 57 3.57 -16.91 -4.47
N ALA A 58 3.57 -17.70 -3.38
CA ALA A 58 4.61 -17.63 -2.37
C ALA A 58 5.99 -17.98 -2.95
N GLY A 59 6.06 -19.00 -3.81
CA GLY A 59 7.27 -19.36 -4.54
C GLY A 59 7.75 -18.26 -5.48
N ALA A 60 6.84 -17.64 -6.24
CA ALA A 60 7.16 -16.53 -7.12
C ALA A 60 7.71 -15.32 -6.34
N ILE A 61 7.05 -14.91 -5.26
CA ILE A 61 7.53 -13.84 -4.37
C ILE A 61 8.91 -14.20 -3.83
N GLY A 62 9.10 -15.41 -3.30
CA GLY A 62 10.36 -15.87 -2.72
C GLY A 62 11.52 -15.99 -3.71
N SER A 63 11.23 -16.13 -5.01
CA SER A 63 12.23 -16.13 -6.09
C SER A 63 12.71 -14.73 -6.51
N GLY A 64 12.05 -13.68 -6.02
CA GLY A 64 12.45 -12.28 -6.25
C GLY A 64 13.81 -11.97 -5.62
N ALA A 65 14.46 -10.91 -6.11
CA ALA A 65 15.80 -10.52 -5.65
C ALA A 65 15.81 -10.16 -4.15
N ARG A 66 14.68 -9.69 -3.62
CA ARG A 66 14.48 -9.33 -2.21
C ARG A 66 13.55 -10.31 -1.49
N GLY A 67 12.74 -11.09 -2.21
CA GLY A 67 11.78 -12.00 -1.63
C GLY A 67 10.59 -11.31 -0.95
N MET A 68 10.35 -10.03 -1.28
CA MET A 68 9.40 -9.17 -0.58
C MET A 68 8.56 -8.38 -1.56
N ILE A 69 7.26 -8.29 -1.27
CA ILE A 69 6.33 -7.40 -1.97
C ILE A 69 5.62 -6.49 -0.96
N ALA A 70 5.23 -5.31 -1.40
CA ALA A 70 4.28 -4.45 -0.70
C ALA A 70 2.90 -4.62 -1.34
N VAL A 71 1.86 -4.71 -0.52
CA VAL A 71 0.47 -4.85 -1.02
C VAL A 71 -0.42 -3.87 -0.28
N SER A 72 -1.11 -3.01 -1.02
CA SER A 72 -2.15 -2.15 -0.48
C SER A 72 -3.52 -2.58 -0.98
N TYR A 73 -4.53 -2.52 -0.11
CA TYR A 73 -5.92 -2.77 -0.46
C TYR A 73 -6.68 -1.44 -0.56
N LEU A 74 -7.20 -1.15 -1.74
CA LEU A 74 -7.93 0.07 -2.05
C LEU A 74 -9.35 -0.29 -2.49
N GLU A 75 -10.35 0.37 -1.93
CA GLU A 75 -11.72 0.30 -2.43
C GLU A 75 -12.01 1.50 -3.34
N TRP A 76 -12.71 1.25 -4.44
CA TRP A 76 -13.07 2.25 -5.45
C TRP A 76 -14.56 2.12 -5.83
N ALA A 77 -15.23 3.25 -6.08
CA ALA A 77 -16.60 3.31 -6.59
C ALA A 77 -16.84 4.56 -7.46
N GLY A 78 -15.81 5.01 -8.18
CA GLY A 78 -15.83 6.19 -9.03
C GLY A 78 -14.86 7.30 -8.58
N PRO A 79 -14.83 8.45 -9.30
CA PRO A 79 -13.89 9.55 -9.02
C PRO A 79 -14.00 10.13 -7.60
N ASN A 80 -15.17 10.02 -6.97
CA ASN A 80 -15.45 10.59 -5.65
C ASN A 80 -15.29 9.58 -4.50
N TYR A 81 -14.97 8.32 -4.80
CA TYR A 81 -14.79 7.29 -3.78
C TYR A 81 -13.59 6.40 -4.12
N GLN A 82 -12.47 6.71 -3.45
CA GLN A 82 -11.24 5.93 -3.47
C GLN A 82 -10.69 5.93 -2.06
N ARG A 83 -10.55 4.74 -1.46
CA ARG A 83 -10.13 4.60 -0.06
C ARG A 83 -9.11 3.48 0.08
N VAL A 84 -7.90 3.82 0.53
CA VAL A 84 -6.96 2.82 1.04
C VAL A 84 -7.49 2.29 2.36
N VAL A 85 -7.78 1.00 2.43
CA VAL A 85 -8.23 0.31 3.64
C VAL A 85 -7.04 -0.26 4.40
N LEU A 86 -6.07 -0.84 3.65
CA LEU A 86 -4.82 -1.37 4.19
C LEU A 86 -3.66 -0.81 3.36
N PRO A 87 -2.75 -0.02 3.97
CA PRO A 87 -1.57 0.51 3.30
C PRO A 87 -0.48 -0.55 3.12
#